data_AF-A0A7R9LUF1-F1
#
_entry.id   AF-A0A7R9LUF1-F1
#
_cell.length_a   1.000
_cell.length_b   1.000
_cell.length_c   1.000
_cell.angle_alpha   90.00
_cell.angle_beta   90.00
_cell.angle_gamma   90.00
#
_symmetry.space_group_name_H-M   'P 1'
#
loop_
_entity.id
_entity.type
_entity.pdbx_description
1 polymer ?
#
loop_
_entity_poly.entity_id
_entity_poly.type
_entity_poly.pdbx_seq_one_letter_code
_entity_poly.pdbx_strand_id
1 'polypeptide(L)'
;MKFLCRTIADGPLKSYSFKRLAYLSHKFQLHVLLNDLQELKAQKQVAHRDFYNVRKVDTHVHAASCMNQKHLLRFIKKTIKTRKDDRVCLDENGRPLTLEQVFNILQLTSYDLSVDMLDVHADRNTFHRFDKFNTKYNPIGESRLREIFLKTDNYINGEYYAEILKEVMMDLEESKYQQAELRLSIYGRKPDEWNNLAKWALKNNVYSDTVRWVIQIPRLYDIYRANKLVENFEQMLENLFLPLFEATSNPNSHPELHC
;
A
#
# COMPACT_ATOMS: atom_id res chain seq x y z
N MET A 1 11.35 24.18 -13.85
CA MET A 1 10.46 24.53 -12.71
C MET A 1 10.21 26.03 -12.55
N LYS A 2 11.22 26.92 -12.49
CA LYS A 2 11.02 28.37 -12.26
C LYS A 2 10.05 29.04 -13.26
N PHE A 3 10.14 28.68 -14.54
CA PHE A 3 9.22 29.16 -15.57
C PHE A 3 7.77 28.76 -15.26
N LEU A 4 7.51 27.46 -15.04
CA LEU A 4 6.19 26.94 -14.65
C LEU A 4 5.65 27.62 -13.38
N CYS A 5 6.45 27.76 -12.32
CA CYS A 5 6.03 28.44 -11.10
C CYS A 5 5.64 29.90 -11.36
N ARG A 6 6.41 30.61 -12.19
CA ARG A 6 6.10 31.99 -12.59
C ARG A 6 4.80 32.05 -13.40
N THR A 7 4.60 31.13 -14.35
CA THR A 7 3.37 31.05 -15.17
C THR A 7 2.14 30.71 -14.33
N ILE A 8 2.27 29.84 -13.31
CA ILE A 8 1.18 29.49 -12.39
C ILE A 8 0.80 30.68 -11.49
N ALA A 9 1.79 31.46 -11.07
CA ALA A 9 1.59 32.63 -10.22
C ALA A 9 1.12 33.87 -11.00
N ASP A 10 1.13 33.83 -12.34
CA ASP A 10 0.72 34.95 -13.17
C ASP A 10 -0.79 35.21 -13.06
N GLY A 11 -1.16 36.42 -12.63
CA GLY A 11 -2.54 36.80 -12.32
C GLY A 11 -3.49 36.73 -13.52
N PRO A 12 -3.13 37.31 -14.69
CA PRO A 12 -3.93 37.21 -15.91
C PRO A 12 -4.17 35.77 -16.36
N LEU A 13 -3.12 34.95 -16.42
CA LEU A 13 -3.23 33.54 -16.83
C LEU A 13 -4.06 32.71 -15.85
N LYS A 14 -3.93 32.93 -14.55
CA LYS A 14 -4.76 32.28 -13.53
C LYS A 14 -6.23 32.66 -13.68
N SER A 15 -6.52 33.95 -13.91
CA SER A 15 -7.88 34.45 -14.10
C SER A 15 -8.51 33.90 -15.39
N TYR A 16 -7.74 33.84 -16.48
CA TYR A 16 -8.18 33.24 -17.74
C TYR A 16 -8.46 31.73 -17.59
N SER A 17 -7.54 31.01 -16.95
CA SER A 17 -7.68 29.57 -16.70
C SER A 17 -8.91 29.28 -15.83
N PHE A 18 -9.17 30.07 -14.79
CA PHE A 18 -10.36 29.95 -13.97
C PHE A 18 -11.64 30.18 -14.78
N LYS A 19 -11.71 31.25 -15.59
CA LYS A 19 -12.86 31.49 -16.48
C LYS A 19 -13.09 30.33 -17.45
N ARG A 20 -12.02 29.74 -18.00
CA ARG A 20 -12.12 28.60 -18.91
C ARG A 20 -12.60 27.33 -18.20
N LEU A 21 -12.07 27.02 -17.01
CA LEU A 21 -12.53 25.89 -16.21
C LEU A 21 -14.00 26.05 -15.80
N ALA A 22 -14.40 27.25 -15.37
CA ALA A 22 -15.78 27.56 -15.07
C ALA A 22 -16.67 27.36 -16.31
N TYR A 23 -16.28 27.89 -17.47
CA TYR A 23 -17.01 27.68 -18.73
C TYR A 23 -17.18 26.19 -19.07
N LEU A 24 -16.10 25.39 -18.96
CA LEU A 24 -16.15 23.95 -19.21
C LEU A 24 -17.09 23.23 -18.23
N SER A 25 -17.07 23.61 -16.96
CA SER A 25 -17.98 23.07 -15.94
C SER A 25 -19.45 23.38 -16.24
N HIS A 26 -19.77 24.63 -16.58
CA HIS A 26 -21.14 25.02 -16.93
C HIS A 26 -21.59 24.36 -18.24
N LYS A 27 -20.70 24.21 -19.22
CA LYS A 27 -20.99 23.50 -20.47
C LYS A 27 -21.33 22.03 -20.20
N PHE A 28 -20.61 21.38 -19.28
CA PHE A 28 -20.91 20.00 -18.88
C PHE A 28 -22.24 19.91 -18.14
N GLN A 29 -22.54 20.84 -17.22
CA GLN A 29 -23.84 20.88 -16.54
C GLN A 29 -25.01 21.06 -17.53
N LEU A 30 -24.86 21.95 -18.51
CA LEU A 30 -25.86 22.14 -19.57
C LEU A 30 -26.03 20.86 -20.41
N HIS A 31 -24.92 20.19 -20.75
CA HIS A 31 -24.96 18.91 -21.45
C HIS A 31 -25.76 17.86 -20.68
N VAL A 32 -25.51 17.71 -19.37
CA VAL A 32 -26.27 16.79 -18.52
C VAL A 32 -27.76 17.15 -18.53
N LEU A 33 -28.13 18.42 -18.33
CA LEU A 33 -29.54 18.85 -18.34
C LEU A 33 -30.27 18.55 -19.67
N LEU A 34 -29.57 18.65 -20.80
CA LEU A 34 -30.17 18.45 -22.12
C LEU A 34 -30.18 16.97 -22.55
N ASN A 35 -29.17 16.19 -22.14
CA ASN A 35 -28.89 14.87 -22.73
C ASN A 35 -29.01 13.69 -21.75
N ASP A 36 -29.25 13.91 -20.46
CA ASP A 36 -29.32 12.83 -19.45
C ASP A 36 -30.28 11.69 -19.85
N LEU A 37 -31.49 12.02 -20.32
CA LEU A 37 -32.46 11.02 -20.78
C LEU A 37 -32.00 10.24 -22.02
N GLN A 38 -31.25 10.89 -22.92
CA GLN A 38 -30.70 10.23 -24.10
C GLN A 38 -29.56 9.28 -23.71
N GLU A 39 -28.67 9.70 -22.82
CA GLU A 39 -27.58 8.86 -22.29
C GLU A 39 -28.13 7.66 -21.53
N LEU A 40 -29.15 7.85 -20.68
CA LEU A 40 -29.81 6.78 -19.95
C LEU A 40 -30.49 5.77 -20.89
N LYS A 41 -31.10 6.25 -21.99
CA LYS A 41 -31.66 5.37 -23.03
C LYS A 41 -30.56 4.58 -23.74
N ALA A 42 -29.44 5.23 -24.08
CA ALA A 42 -28.29 4.57 -24.71
C ALA A 42 -27.66 3.49 -23.80
N GLN A 43 -27.53 3.76 -22.50
CA GLN A 43 -27.06 2.78 -21.53
C GLN A 43 -27.99 1.56 -21.46
N LYS A 44 -29.31 1.76 -21.44
CA LYS A 44 -30.31 0.67 -21.42
C LYS A 44 -30.31 -0.18 -22.69
N GLN A 45 -29.86 0.36 -23.82
CA GLN A 45 -29.74 -0.41 -25.08
C GLN A 45 -28.58 -1.42 -25.04
N VAL A 46 -27.58 -1.19 -24.19
CA VAL A 46 -26.44 -2.11 -24.05
C VAL A 46 -26.76 -3.14 -22.97
N ALA A 47 -27.32 -4.28 -23.40
CA ALA A 47 -27.62 -5.39 -22.50
C ALA A 47 -26.36 -5.90 -21.80
N HIS A 48 -26.51 -6.37 -20.55
CA HIS A 48 -25.45 -6.96 -19.74
C HIS A 48 -24.24 -6.07 -19.43
N ARG A 49 -24.34 -4.75 -19.64
CA ARG A 49 -23.35 -3.77 -19.15
C ARG A 49 -24.01 -2.84 -18.14
N ASP A 50 -23.80 -3.17 -16.88
CA ASP A 50 -24.18 -2.36 -15.73
C ASP A 50 -22.94 -2.03 -14.88
N PHE A 51 -23.14 -1.33 -13.77
CA PHE A 51 -22.05 -0.96 -12.87
C PHE A 51 -21.27 -2.17 -12.33
N TYR A 52 -21.88 -3.36 -12.25
CA TYR A 52 -21.24 -4.56 -11.74
C TYR A 52 -20.35 -5.22 -12.80
N ASN A 53 -20.75 -5.15 -14.08
CA ASN A 53 -20.05 -5.78 -15.20
C ASN A 53 -18.99 -4.89 -15.88
N VAL A 54 -18.83 -3.64 -15.44
CA VAL A 54 -17.76 -2.76 -15.91
C VAL A 54 -16.48 -3.03 -15.12
N ARG A 55 -15.38 -3.28 -15.85
CA ARG A 55 -14.04 -3.40 -15.24
C ARG A 55 -13.61 -2.08 -14.62
N LYS A 56 -13.24 -2.13 -13.36
CA LYS A 56 -12.82 -0.99 -12.53
C LYS A 56 -11.45 -1.32 -11.96
N VAL A 57 -10.56 -0.35 -12.01
CA VAL A 57 -9.21 -0.47 -11.47
C VAL A 57 -9.07 0.52 -10.32
N ASP A 58 -8.74 0.03 -9.13
CA ASP A 58 -8.31 0.89 -8.04
C ASP A 58 -6.83 1.25 -8.26
N THR A 59 -6.61 2.47 -8.71
CA THR A 59 -5.27 2.98 -9.07
C THR A 59 -4.51 3.54 -7.87
N HIS A 60 -5.12 3.62 -6.67
CA HIS A 60 -4.44 4.19 -5.52
C HIS A 60 -4.68 3.50 -4.18
N VAL A 61 -4.06 2.33 -4.00
CA VAL A 61 -4.15 1.56 -2.76
C VAL A 61 -2.77 1.22 -2.20
N HIS A 62 -2.58 1.37 -0.89
CA HIS A 62 -1.42 0.82 -0.20
C HIS A 62 -1.66 -0.64 0.16
N ALA A 63 -0.70 -1.52 -0.11
CA ALA A 63 -0.87 -2.94 0.14
C ALA A 63 -1.13 -3.27 1.63
N ALA A 64 -0.60 -2.48 2.56
CA ALA A 64 -0.86 -2.66 4.00
C ALA A 64 -2.31 -2.31 4.39
N SER A 65 -3.02 -1.61 3.52
CA SER A 65 -4.34 -1.02 3.72
C SER A 65 -5.40 -1.59 2.79
N CYS A 66 -5.07 -2.58 1.97
CA CYS A 66 -6.00 -3.14 0.99
C CYS A 66 -7.09 -4.01 1.62
N MET A 67 -6.84 -4.53 2.83
CA MET A 67 -7.74 -5.40 3.56
C MET A 67 -8.74 -4.61 4.40
N ASN A 68 -9.96 -5.16 4.53
CA ASN A 68 -10.93 -4.65 5.48
C ASN A 68 -10.47 -4.94 6.92
N GLN A 69 -10.70 -4.01 7.84
CA GLN A 69 -10.38 -4.15 9.26
C GLN A 69 -10.99 -5.42 9.89
N LYS A 70 -12.22 -5.77 9.51
CA LYS A 70 -12.88 -7.01 9.98
C LYS A 70 -12.16 -8.26 9.48
N HIS A 71 -11.65 -8.21 8.25
CA HIS A 71 -10.90 -9.31 7.65
C HIS A 71 -9.54 -9.48 8.34
N LEU A 72 -8.79 -8.39 8.54
CA LEU A 72 -7.54 -8.38 9.29
C LEU A 72 -7.73 -8.90 10.73
N LEU A 73 -8.75 -8.44 11.44
CA LEU A 73 -9.05 -8.90 12.80
C LEU A 73 -9.34 -10.40 12.84
N ARG A 74 -10.15 -10.89 11.89
CA ARG A 74 -10.47 -12.32 11.77
C ARG A 74 -9.20 -13.14 11.50
N PHE A 75 -8.32 -12.64 10.64
CA PHE A 75 -7.04 -13.28 10.36
C PHE A 75 -6.18 -13.37 11.61
N ILE A 76 -5.96 -12.26 12.32
CA ILE A 76 -5.17 -12.24 13.56
C ILE A 76 -5.75 -13.22 14.60
N LYS A 77 -7.07 -13.22 14.82
CA LYS A 77 -7.72 -14.16 15.75
C LYS A 77 -7.57 -15.61 15.33
N LYS A 78 -7.57 -15.91 14.03
CA LYS A 78 -7.35 -17.26 13.49
C LYS A 78 -5.90 -17.68 13.74
N THR A 79 -4.92 -16.83 13.40
CA THR A 79 -3.49 -17.11 13.57
C THR A 79 -3.12 -17.36 15.02
N ILE A 80 -3.65 -16.56 15.96
CA ILE A 80 -3.45 -16.79 17.41
C ILE A 80 -4.04 -18.13 17.87
N LYS A 81 -5.07 -18.66 17.22
CA LYS A 81 -5.65 -19.97 17.63
C LYS A 81 -4.88 -21.13 17.03
N THR A 82 -4.40 -21.00 15.80
CA THR A 82 -3.77 -22.09 15.05
C THR A 82 -2.25 -22.15 15.18
N ARG A 83 -1.58 -21.00 15.32
CA ARG A 83 -0.13 -20.83 15.22
C ARG A 83 0.44 -20.08 16.44
N LYS A 84 0.15 -20.60 17.64
CA LYS A 84 0.55 -20.00 18.93
C LYS A 84 2.05 -20.06 19.17
N ASP A 85 2.66 -21.17 18.76
CA ASP A 85 4.06 -21.50 19.05
C ASP A 85 5.04 -20.92 18.02
N ASP A 86 4.53 -20.28 16.97
CA ASP A 86 5.35 -19.66 15.94
C ASP A 86 6.19 -18.53 16.53
N ARG A 87 7.49 -18.57 16.24
CA ARG A 87 8.45 -17.55 16.70
C ARG A 87 8.36 -16.34 15.76
N VAL A 88 7.84 -15.23 16.26
CA VAL A 88 7.42 -14.09 15.42
C VAL A 88 8.27 -12.84 15.59
N CYS A 89 8.96 -12.68 16.70
CA CYS A 89 9.86 -11.55 16.93
C CYS A 89 10.99 -11.90 17.90
N LEU A 90 11.98 -11.01 17.99
CA LEU A 90 13.04 -11.08 18.98
C LEU A 90 12.73 -10.12 20.14
N ASP A 91 13.02 -10.55 21.35
CA ASP A 91 12.97 -9.71 22.54
C ASP A 91 14.15 -8.72 22.58
N GLU A 92 14.12 -7.76 23.51
CA GLU A 92 15.23 -6.81 23.74
C GLU A 92 16.55 -7.51 24.06
N ASN A 93 16.47 -8.72 24.61
CA ASN A 93 17.61 -9.59 24.94
C ASN A 93 18.00 -10.56 23.79
N GLY A 94 17.43 -10.41 22.59
CA GLY A 94 17.72 -11.24 21.42
C GLY A 94 17.13 -12.66 21.46
N ARG A 95 16.20 -12.94 22.38
CA ARG A 95 15.52 -14.25 22.47
C ARG A 95 14.31 -14.29 21.55
N PRO A 96 14.08 -15.39 20.79
CA PRO A 96 12.88 -15.50 19.97
C PRO A 96 11.64 -15.65 20.85
N LEU A 97 10.67 -14.77 20.64
CA LEU A 97 9.35 -14.79 21.28
C LEU A 97 8.34 -15.50 20.38
N THR A 98 7.52 -16.34 20.99
CA THR A 98 6.37 -16.94 20.31
C THR A 98 5.22 -15.96 20.19
N LEU A 99 4.29 -16.19 19.27
CA LEU A 99 3.09 -15.36 19.11
C LEU A 99 2.31 -15.28 20.43
N GLU A 100 2.16 -16.39 21.15
CA GLU A 100 1.51 -16.40 22.46
C GLU A 100 2.25 -15.53 23.49
N GLN A 101 3.59 -15.60 23.54
CA GLN A 101 4.39 -14.75 24.42
C GLN A 101 4.24 -13.27 24.09
N VAL A 102 4.21 -12.91 22.80
CA VAL A 102 3.95 -11.53 22.38
C VAL A 102 2.60 -11.05 22.88
N PHE A 103 1.53 -11.83 22.69
CA PHE A 103 0.20 -11.45 23.18
C PHE A 103 0.11 -11.38 24.71
N ASN A 104 0.85 -12.24 25.42
CA ASN A 104 0.94 -12.18 26.89
C ASN A 104 1.65 -10.92 27.39
N ILE A 105 2.75 -10.50 26.72
CA ILE A 105 3.46 -9.25 27.04
C ILE A 105 2.55 -8.04 26.81
N LEU A 106 1.78 -8.06 25.73
CA LEU A 106 0.80 -7.02 25.40
C LEU A 106 -0.40 -7.02 26.34
N GLN A 107 -0.55 -8.03 27.22
CA GLN A 107 -1.72 -8.25 28.06
C GLN A 107 -3.04 -8.28 27.25
N LEU A 108 -2.98 -8.78 26.01
CA LEU A 108 -4.13 -8.84 25.11
C LEU A 108 -4.59 -10.27 24.92
N THR A 109 -5.87 -10.52 25.18
CA THR A 109 -6.49 -11.79 24.81
C THR A 109 -7.14 -11.72 23.43
N SER A 110 -7.32 -12.88 22.79
CA SER A 110 -8.04 -12.98 21.52
C SER A 110 -9.50 -12.48 21.58
N TYR A 111 -10.08 -12.39 22.78
CA TYR A 111 -11.43 -11.90 23.01
C TYR A 111 -11.46 -10.36 23.04
N ASP A 112 -10.42 -9.75 23.62
CA ASP A 112 -10.28 -8.30 23.80
C ASP A 112 -9.91 -7.57 22.51
N LEU A 113 -9.35 -8.28 21.52
CA LEU A 113 -9.07 -7.72 20.21
C LEU A 113 -10.38 -7.31 19.51
N SER A 114 -10.60 -5.99 19.39
CA SER A 114 -11.69 -5.37 18.66
C SER A 114 -11.21 -4.63 17.41
N VAL A 115 -12.15 -4.25 16.55
CA VAL A 115 -11.86 -3.41 15.38
C VAL A 115 -11.32 -2.05 15.82
N ASP A 116 -11.85 -1.51 16.92
CA ASP A 116 -11.46 -0.21 17.47
C ASP A 116 -10.03 -0.21 18.04
N MET A 117 -9.58 -1.36 18.59
CA MET A 117 -8.20 -1.54 19.09
C MET A 117 -7.13 -1.55 17.98
N LEU A 118 -7.50 -1.87 16.74
CA LEU A 118 -6.57 -1.91 15.61
C LEU A 118 -6.19 -0.51 15.09
N ASP A 119 -6.78 0.57 15.64
CA ASP A 119 -6.58 2.01 15.32
C ASP A 119 -6.51 2.36 13.82
N VAL A 120 -7.17 1.55 13.00
CA VAL A 120 -7.20 1.65 11.53
C VAL A 120 -8.23 2.69 11.02
N HIS A 121 -8.61 3.66 11.85
CA HIS A 121 -9.60 4.68 11.52
C HIS A 121 -9.14 5.57 10.34
N ALA A 122 -9.95 5.67 9.28
CA ALA A 122 -9.74 6.65 8.22
C ALA A 122 -10.06 8.07 8.74
N ASP A 123 -9.09 8.98 8.75
CA ASP A 123 -9.32 10.42 9.01
C ASP A 123 -9.10 11.20 7.70
N ARG A 124 -9.82 12.31 7.50
CA ARG A 124 -9.69 13.17 6.31
C ARG A 124 -8.27 13.71 6.14
N ASN A 125 -7.48 13.76 7.21
CA ASN A 125 -6.09 14.24 7.20
C ASN A 125 -5.05 13.22 6.71
N THR A 126 -5.44 11.97 6.42
CA THR A 126 -4.51 10.87 6.09
C THR A 126 -4.07 10.84 4.62
N PHE A 127 -4.78 11.55 3.74
CA PHE A 127 -4.54 11.55 2.29
C PHE A 127 -3.29 12.33 1.84
N HIS A 128 -2.71 13.17 2.72
CA HIS A 128 -1.62 14.08 2.34
C HIS A 128 -0.36 13.97 3.20
N ARG A 129 -0.34 13.15 4.27
CA ARG A 129 0.84 13.02 5.17
C ARG A 129 1.16 11.57 5.52
N PHE A 130 2.25 11.06 4.96
CA PHE A 130 2.77 9.71 5.14
C PHE A 130 3.21 9.43 6.59
N ASP A 131 3.68 10.45 7.29
CA ASP A 131 4.10 10.42 8.69
C ASP A 131 2.92 10.08 9.62
N LYS A 132 1.72 10.65 9.36
CA LYS A 132 0.48 10.28 10.07
C LYS A 132 -0.08 8.90 9.67
N PHE A 133 0.20 8.44 8.45
CA PHE A 133 -0.15 7.09 8.00
C PHE A 133 0.65 6.03 8.76
N ASN A 134 1.94 6.26 9.01
CA ASN A 134 2.76 5.34 9.81
C ASN A 134 2.34 5.28 11.29
N THR A 135 1.84 6.37 11.86
CA THR A 135 1.32 6.34 13.24
C THR A 135 -0.02 5.60 13.34
N LYS A 136 -0.84 5.58 12.27
CA LYS A 136 -2.18 4.97 12.23
C LYS A 136 -2.23 3.47 11.95
N TYR A 137 -1.26 2.93 11.22
CA TYR A 137 -1.15 1.46 11.07
C TYR A 137 -0.35 0.83 12.21
N ASN A 138 -0.40 1.43 13.40
CA ASN A 138 0.23 0.92 14.60
C ASN A 138 -0.88 0.36 15.49
N PRO A 139 -1.35 -0.88 15.26
CA PRO A 139 -2.39 -1.47 16.11
C PRO A 139 -1.91 -1.40 17.55
N ILE A 140 -2.74 -0.85 18.45
CA ILE A 140 -2.46 -0.64 19.89
C ILE A 140 -1.41 0.44 20.21
N GLY A 141 -0.87 1.16 19.21
CA GLY A 141 0.27 2.06 19.44
C GLY A 141 1.60 1.32 19.59
N GLU A 142 1.61 0.01 19.31
CA GLU A 142 2.76 -0.86 19.52
C GLU A 142 3.28 -1.45 18.20
N SER A 143 4.49 -1.01 17.82
CA SER A 143 5.12 -1.30 16.53
C SER A 143 5.25 -2.79 16.20
N ARG A 144 5.21 -3.65 17.22
CA ARG A 144 5.41 -5.10 17.14
C ARG A 144 4.33 -5.82 16.34
N LEU A 145 3.04 -5.55 16.58
CA LEU A 145 1.97 -6.24 15.85
C LEU A 145 1.90 -5.82 14.38
N ARG A 146 2.15 -4.54 14.08
CA ARG A 146 2.31 -4.07 12.70
C ARG A 146 3.46 -4.79 12.01
N GLU A 147 4.60 -4.90 12.67
CA GLU A 147 5.78 -5.54 12.12
C GLU A 147 5.54 -7.02 11.83
N ILE A 148 4.81 -7.72 12.70
CA ILE A 148 4.49 -9.14 12.51
C ILE A 148 3.51 -9.36 11.35
N PHE A 149 2.42 -8.59 11.28
CA PHE A 149 1.31 -8.87 10.35
C PHE A 149 1.32 -8.05 9.05
N LEU A 150 1.95 -6.86 9.04
CA LEU A 150 1.79 -5.87 7.96
C LEU A 150 3.12 -5.40 7.34
N LYS A 151 4.25 -6.06 7.66
CA LYS A 151 5.54 -5.81 7.00
C LYS A 151 6.03 -7.04 6.24
N THR A 152 6.71 -6.77 5.13
CA THR A 152 7.40 -7.77 4.30
C THR A 152 8.72 -8.21 4.92
N ASP A 153 9.43 -7.28 5.57
CA ASP A 153 10.71 -7.49 6.24
C ASP A 153 10.48 -7.56 7.76
N ASN A 154 10.46 -8.78 8.29
CA ASN A 154 10.32 -9.11 9.71
C ASN A 154 10.99 -10.48 10.02
N TYR A 155 10.98 -10.91 11.28
CA TYR A 155 11.64 -12.16 11.69
C TYR A 155 11.12 -13.43 10.97
N ILE A 156 9.85 -13.45 10.57
CA ILE A 156 9.23 -14.55 9.81
C ILE A 156 9.30 -14.33 8.29
N ASN A 157 10.06 -13.35 7.82
CA ASN A 157 10.17 -12.96 6.41
C ASN A 157 8.79 -12.70 5.76
N GLY A 158 7.91 -11.98 6.46
CA GLY A 158 6.65 -11.48 5.93
C GLY A 158 5.62 -12.55 5.54
N GLU A 159 5.72 -13.77 6.08
CA GLU A 159 4.83 -14.89 5.74
C GLU A 159 3.35 -14.56 5.99
N TYR A 160 3.01 -14.05 7.19
CA TYR A 160 1.64 -13.65 7.51
C TYR A 160 1.12 -12.55 6.61
N TYR A 161 1.97 -11.58 6.28
CA TYR A 161 1.56 -10.47 5.43
C TYR A 161 1.23 -10.96 4.01
N ALA A 162 2.04 -11.88 3.48
CA ALA A 162 1.77 -12.53 2.20
C ALA A 162 0.49 -13.38 2.24
N GLU A 163 0.24 -14.12 3.32
CA GLU A 163 -0.98 -14.93 3.47
C GLU A 163 -2.24 -14.07 3.45
N ILE A 164 -2.23 -12.93 4.17
CA ILE A 164 -3.37 -11.99 4.13
C ILE A 164 -3.56 -11.40 2.74
N LEU A 165 -2.47 -11.00 2.07
CA LEU A 165 -2.53 -10.45 0.72
C LEU A 165 -3.10 -11.46 -0.28
N LYS A 166 -2.77 -12.75 -0.15
CA LYS A 166 -3.38 -13.80 -0.97
C LYS A 166 -4.86 -13.95 -0.74
N GLU A 167 -5.33 -13.88 0.51
CA GLU A 167 -6.77 -13.90 0.79
C GLU A 167 -7.47 -12.71 0.09
N VAL A 168 -6.87 -11.52 0.10
CA VAL A 168 -7.41 -10.34 -0.62
C VAL A 168 -7.35 -10.53 -2.14
N MET A 169 -6.27 -11.10 -2.68
CA MET A 169 -6.13 -11.36 -4.11
C MET A 169 -7.15 -12.38 -4.60
N MET A 170 -7.42 -13.43 -3.82
CA MET A 170 -8.47 -14.40 -4.12
C MET A 170 -9.85 -13.74 -4.19
N ASP A 171 -10.18 -12.87 -3.22
CA ASP A 171 -11.44 -12.13 -3.23
C ASP A 171 -11.55 -11.21 -4.47
N LEU A 172 -10.43 -10.60 -4.91
CA LEU A 172 -10.37 -9.79 -6.13
C LEU A 172 -10.51 -10.63 -7.42
N GLU A 173 -9.95 -11.83 -7.46
CA GLU A 173 -10.09 -12.76 -8.59
C GLU A 173 -11.51 -13.29 -8.73
N GLU A 174 -12.17 -13.59 -7.61
CA GLU A 174 -13.60 -13.92 -7.58
C GLU A 174 -14.44 -12.73 -8.09
N SER A 175 -14.04 -11.52 -7.73
CA SER A 175 -14.59 -10.27 -8.25
C SER A 175 -14.03 -9.91 -9.63
N LYS A 176 -14.38 -10.70 -10.66
CA LYS A 176 -13.93 -10.61 -12.08
C LYS A 176 -13.72 -9.19 -12.67
N TYR A 177 -14.48 -8.20 -12.20
CA TYR A 177 -14.49 -6.83 -12.72
C TYR A 177 -13.72 -5.82 -11.86
N GLN A 178 -13.12 -6.24 -10.75
CA GLN A 178 -12.28 -5.41 -9.90
C GLN A 178 -10.81 -5.76 -10.13
N GLN A 179 -9.99 -4.74 -10.27
CA GLN A 179 -8.54 -4.83 -10.38
C GLN A 179 -7.93 -3.80 -9.44
N ALA A 180 -6.68 -4.03 -9.02
CA ALA A 180 -6.02 -3.13 -8.08
C ALA A 180 -4.54 -2.91 -8.42
N GLU A 181 -4.08 -1.68 -8.27
CA GLU A 181 -2.67 -1.29 -8.29
C GLU A 181 -2.20 -1.10 -6.84
N LEU A 182 -1.67 -2.17 -6.24
CA LEU A 182 -1.23 -2.18 -4.86
C LEU A 182 0.18 -1.58 -4.73
N ARG A 183 0.37 -0.72 -3.73
CA ARG A 183 1.66 -0.09 -3.45
C ARG A 183 2.44 -0.77 -2.35
N LEU A 184 3.70 -1.10 -2.65
CA LEU A 184 4.70 -1.58 -1.70
C LEU A 184 5.81 -0.54 -1.54
N SER A 185 6.25 -0.32 -0.30
CA SER A 185 7.28 0.67 -0.01
C SER A 185 8.68 0.09 -0.10
N ILE A 186 9.57 0.81 -0.77
CA ILE A 186 11.02 0.67 -0.61
C ILE A 186 11.56 1.98 -0.07
N TYR A 187 12.41 1.90 0.95
CA TYR A 187 12.87 3.07 1.70
C TYR A 187 14.27 3.54 1.26
N GLY A 188 15.05 2.68 0.61
CA GLY A 188 16.38 3.04 0.10
C GLY A 188 17.43 3.19 1.20
N ARG A 189 17.25 2.52 2.35
CA ARG A 189 18.21 2.56 3.46
C ARG A 189 19.37 1.61 3.26
N LYS A 190 19.14 0.51 2.53
CA LYS A 190 20.12 -0.52 2.19
C LYS A 190 19.93 -0.94 0.73
N PRO A 191 21.00 -1.38 0.04
CA PRO A 191 20.91 -1.86 -1.34
C PRO A 191 20.13 -3.18 -1.45
N ASP A 192 20.12 -4.00 -0.40
CA ASP A 192 19.45 -5.31 -0.38
C ASP A 192 17.92 -5.23 -0.30
N GLU A 193 17.32 -4.05 -0.10
CA GLU A 193 15.87 -3.92 0.07
C GLU A 193 15.10 -4.48 -1.14
N TRP A 194 15.60 -4.27 -2.36
CA TRP A 194 15.01 -4.84 -3.58
C TRP A 194 15.09 -6.36 -3.61
N ASN A 195 16.26 -6.93 -3.32
CA ASN A 195 16.45 -8.38 -3.29
C ASN A 195 15.57 -9.04 -2.23
N ASN A 196 15.46 -8.43 -1.04
CA ASN A 196 14.61 -8.94 0.03
C ASN A 196 13.13 -8.91 -0.35
N LEU A 197 12.68 -7.82 -0.99
CA LEU A 197 11.29 -7.71 -1.45
C LEU A 197 10.97 -8.73 -2.56
N ALA A 198 11.89 -8.92 -3.51
CA ALA A 198 11.76 -9.89 -4.58
C ALA A 198 11.70 -11.34 -4.04
N LYS A 199 12.62 -11.69 -3.14
CA LYS A 199 12.62 -12.97 -2.41
C LYS A 199 11.30 -13.21 -1.70
N TRP A 200 10.80 -12.19 -0.99
CA TRP A 200 9.51 -12.28 -0.30
C TRP A 200 8.36 -12.55 -1.27
N ALA A 201 8.31 -11.84 -2.40
CA ALA A 201 7.24 -12.00 -3.39
C ALA A 201 7.25 -13.39 -4.04
N LEU A 202 8.42 -13.89 -4.42
CA LEU A 202 8.56 -15.21 -5.07
C LEU A 202 8.38 -16.36 -4.09
N LYS A 203 9.06 -16.34 -2.94
CA LYS A 203 8.96 -17.39 -1.92
C LYS A 203 7.53 -17.58 -1.46
N ASN A 204 6.80 -16.48 -1.30
CA ASN A 204 5.41 -16.53 -0.90
C ASN A 204 4.45 -16.59 -2.09
N ASN A 205 4.89 -16.60 -3.35
CA ASN A 205 4.02 -16.59 -4.54
C ASN A 205 2.88 -15.56 -4.47
N VAL A 206 3.22 -14.29 -4.24
CA VAL A 206 2.26 -13.18 -4.08
C VAL A 206 1.95 -12.54 -5.45
N TYR A 207 1.31 -13.33 -6.31
CA TYR A 207 0.96 -12.97 -7.69
C TYR A 207 -0.54 -13.17 -7.96
N SER A 208 -1.13 -12.29 -8.75
CA SER A 208 -2.49 -12.40 -9.28
C SER A 208 -2.60 -11.65 -10.61
N ASP A 209 -3.40 -12.16 -11.54
CA ASP A 209 -3.66 -11.49 -12.82
C ASP A 209 -4.47 -10.19 -12.66
N THR A 210 -5.17 -10.03 -11.54
CA THR A 210 -6.00 -8.86 -11.24
C THR A 210 -5.24 -7.73 -10.53
N VAL A 211 -4.03 -8.02 -10.02
CA VAL A 211 -3.24 -7.09 -9.22
C VAL A 211 -1.94 -6.72 -9.91
N ARG A 212 -1.61 -5.42 -9.89
CA ARG A 212 -0.30 -4.91 -10.28
C ARG A 212 0.37 -4.22 -9.10
N TRP A 213 1.68 -4.34 -9.02
CA TRP A 213 2.49 -3.74 -7.97
C TRP A 213 3.08 -2.41 -8.43
N VAL A 214 2.97 -1.39 -7.59
CA VAL A 214 3.62 -0.10 -7.79
C VAL A 214 4.55 0.15 -6.62
N ILE A 215 5.83 0.36 -6.90
CA ILE A 215 6.79 0.66 -5.83
C ILE A 215 6.69 2.14 -5.46
N GLN A 216 6.47 2.39 -4.17
CA GLN A 216 6.46 3.73 -3.60
C GLN A 216 7.74 3.98 -2.81
N ILE A 217 8.29 5.18 -2.95
CA ILE A 217 9.52 5.58 -2.25
C ILE A 217 9.18 6.75 -1.32
N PRO A 218 9.09 6.50 0.00
CA PRO A 218 8.86 7.55 0.97
C PRO A 218 10.03 8.54 1.03
N ARG A 219 9.73 9.84 0.96
CA ARG A 219 10.72 10.92 1.00
C ARG A 219 11.13 11.25 2.44
N LEU A 220 11.82 10.31 3.09
CA LEU A 220 12.18 10.37 4.52
C LEU A 220 13.71 10.51 4.74
N TYR A 221 14.43 11.03 3.75
CA TYR A 221 15.89 11.19 3.79
C TYR A 221 16.39 11.89 5.05
N ASP A 222 15.75 12.99 5.47
CA ASP A 222 16.19 13.77 6.64
C ASP A 222 16.20 12.92 7.92
N ILE A 223 15.23 12.01 8.06
CA ILE A 223 15.14 11.07 9.20
C ILE A 223 16.27 10.03 9.12
N TYR A 224 16.51 9.49 7.92
CA TYR A 224 17.56 8.48 7.73
C TYR A 224 18.96 9.05 7.96
N ARG A 225 19.19 10.29 7.55
CA ARG A 225 20.44 11.00 7.81
C ARG A 225 20.62 11.31 9.29
N ALA A 226 19.57 11.78 9.97
CA ALA A 226 19.62 12.04 11.42
C ALA A 226 19.94 10.77 12.22
N ASN A 227 19.41 9.62 11.79
CA ASN A 227 19.65 8.31 12.40
C ASN A 227 20.94 7.63 11.90
N LYS A 228 21.76 8.31 11.10
CA LYS A 228 23.02 7.78 10.52
C LYS A 228 22.84 6.47 9.74
N LEU A 229 21.67 6.28 9.12
CA LEU A 229 21.40 5.12 8.26
C LEU A 229 21.94 5.33 6.84
N VAL A 230 22.04 6.59 6.41
CA VAL A 230 22.64 7.01 5.14
C VAL A 230 23.50 8.25 5.38
N GLU A 231 24.63 8.35 4.68
CA GLU A 231 25.58 9.45 4.82
C GLU A 231 25.14 10.69 4.03
N ASN A 232 24.68 10.47 2.81
CA ASN A 232 24.28 11.50 1.87
C ASN A 232 23.09 11.03 0.99
N PHE A 233 22.54 11.93 0.18
CA PHE A 233 21.38 11.62 -0.67
C PHE A 233 21.73 10.72 -1.86
N GLU A 234 22.96 10.79 -2.34
CA GLU A 234 23.48 9.94 -3.41
C GLU A 234 23.40 8.46 -3.00
N GLN A 235 23.84 8.10 -1.79
CA GLN A 235 23.74 6.74 -1.27
C GLN A 235 22.29 6.22 -1.25
N MET A 236 21.31 7.08 -0.92
CA MET A 236 19.90 6.70 -0.99
C MET A 236 19.45 6.45 -2.43
N LEU A 237 19.90 7.25 -3.40
CA LEU A 237 19.60 7.03 -4.82
C LEU A 237 20.28 5.77 -5.36
N GLU A 238 21.53 5.51 -4.97
CA GLU A 238 22.26 4.29 -5.32
C GLU A 238 21.50 3.06 -4.81
N ASN A 239 21.12 3.04 -3.53
CA ASN A 239 20.33 1.95 -2.93
C ASN A 239 19.00 1.71 -3.66
N LEU A 240 18.40 2.74 -4.24
CA LEU A 240 17.11 2.66 -4.93
C LEU A 240 17.23 2.23 -6.39
N PHE A 241 18.20 2.76 -7.13
CA PHE A 241 18.26 2.62 -8.59
C PHE A 241 19.34 1.66 -9.06
N LEU A 242 20.47 1.54 -8.34
CA LEU A 242 21.57 0.68 -8.76
C LEU A 242 21.15 -0.80 -8.86
N PRO A 243 20.44 -1.40 -7.88
CA PRO A 243 20.00 -2.79 -8.00
C PRO A 243 19.09 -3.05 -9.21
N LEU A 244 18.28 -2.06 -9.60
CA LEU A 244 17.42 -2.16 -10.79
C LEU A 244 18.24 -2.09 -12.08
N PHE A 245 19.24 -1.21 -12.14
CA PHE A 245 20.14 -1.12 -13.29
C PHE A 245 21.01 -2.37 -13.43
N GLU A 246 21.49 -2.94 -12.31
CA GLU A 246 22.24 -4.20 -12.32
C GLU A 246 21.39 -5.37 -12.80
N ALA A 247 20.15 -5.50 -12.31
CA ALA A 247 19.22 -6.54 -12.74
C ALA A 247 18.80 -6.40 -14.21
N THR A 248 18.69 -5.17 -14.73
CA THR A 248 18.37 -4.95 -16.15
C THR A 248 19.59 -5.19 -17.06
N SER A 249 20.79 -4.86 -16.60
CA SER A 249 22.03 -5.09 -17.36
C SER A 249 22.45 -6.57 -17.35
N ASN A 250 22.24 -7.27 -16.24
CA ASN A 250 22.54 -8.68 -16.08
C ASN A 250 21.42 -9.40 -15.30
N PRO A 251 20.37 -9.88 -15.99
CA PRO A 251 19.25 -10.58 -15.36
C PRO A 251 19.68 -11.80 -14.52
N ASN A 252 20.79 -12.44 -14.86
CA ASN A 252 21.29 -13.62 -14.15
C ASN A 252 21.90 -13.29 -12.78
N SER A 253 22.32 -12.04 -12.52
CA SER A 253 22.82 -11.65 -11.18
C SER A 253 21.69 -11.35 -10.19
N HIS A 254 20.50 -11.03 -10.68
CA HIS A 254 19.29 -10.81 -9.86
C HIS A 254 18.09 -11.58 -10.43
N PRO A 255 18.14 -12.93 -10.48
CA PRO A 255 17.11 -13.73 -11.12
C PRO A 255 15.74 -13.54 -10.44
N GLU A 256 15.74 -13.35 -9.12
CA GLU A 256 14.53 -13.14 -8.33
C GLU A 256 13.88 -11.77 -8.59
N LEU A 257 14.68 -10.76 -8.96
CA LEU A 257 14.19 -9.40 -9.23
C LEU A 257 13.65 -9.25 -10.65
N HIS A 258 14.14 -10.06 -11.59
CA HIS A 258 13.75 -10.00 -13.00
C HIS A 258 12.56 -10.91 -13.36
N CYS A 259 12.39 -12.04 -12.65
CA CYS A 259 11.39 -13.07 -12.96
C CYS A 259 9.94 -12.58 -12.82
#